data_AF-A0A0D8CFS7-F1
#
_entry.id   AF-A0A0D8CFS7-F1
#
_cell.length_a   1.000
_cell.length_b   1.000
_cell.length_c   1.000
_cell.angle_alpha   90.00
_cell.angle_beta   90.00
_cell.angle_gamma   90.00
#
_symmetry.space_group_name_H-M   'P 1'
#
loop_
_entity.id
_entity.type
_entity.pdbx_description
1 polymer ?
#
loop_
_entity_poly.entity_id
_entity_poly.type
_entity_poly.pdbx_seq_one_letter_code
_entity_poly.pdbx_strand_id
1 'polypeptide(L)'
;MFSVEPYAPLDTAKQIAPDVWIFDGPVIGFQYCGVKLPFPTRMTVIRLANGKLFIHSPIRLTDALKTEVDALGEVAYLIAPNTIHYAGVSDWQKAYPNATAYCAPGVIKRAKSVGISISFDAELADTPEAEWAGEIEQVLVRGSYLNEAVFFHKTSKTLILTDLIENFEVAKIHNPIWRFMVKLFGTMDPHGSTPRDMRLTFAGHRDAMRKAVETMIGWNPDYVVLAHGRCYDTNCVAELKRAFSWVLK
;
A
#
# COMPACT_ATOMS: atom_id res chain seq x y z
N MET A 1 -1.95 -24.43 -9.02
CA MET A 1 -2.51 -23.11 -8.68
C MET A 1 -1.35 -22.12 -8.54
N PHE A 2 -1.51 -20.86 -8.95
CA PHE A 2 -0.48 -19.85 -8.70
C PHE A 2 -0.34 -19.61 -7.19
N SER A 3 0.89 -19.49 -6.71
CA SER A 3 1.17 -19.28 -5.30
C SER A 3 2.42 -18.43 -5.09
N VAL A 4 2.44 -17.73 -3.97
CA VAL A 4 3.57 -16.96 -3.44
C VAL A 4 3.59 -17.18 -1.94
N GLU A 5 4.76 -17.36 -1.36
CA GLU A 5 4.91 -17.42 0.10
C GLU A 5 4.70 -16.02 0.68
N PRO A 6 3.93 -15.90 1.78
CA PRO A 6 3.81 -14.62 2.47
C PRO A 6 5.07 -14.31 3.28
N TYR A 7 5.09 -13.15 3.93
CA TYR A 7 6.24 -12.64 4.67
C TYR A 7 6.05 -12.89 6.16
N ALA A 8 6.44 -14.07 6.66
CA ALA A 8 6.29 -14.42 8.07
C ALA A 8 7.17 -13.57 9.02
N PRO A 9 6.85 -13.48 10.33
CA PRO A 9 5.59 -13.92 10.94
C PRO A 9 4.40 -13.10 10.42
N LEU A 10 3.23 -13.75 10.30
CA LEU A 10 2.00 -13.09 9.87
C LEU A 10 1.23 -12.56 11.08
N ASP A 11 0.39 -11.56 10.85
CA ASP A 11 -0.52 -10.99 11.86
C ASP A 11 0.22 -10.53 13.15
N THR A 12 1.53 -10.26 13.06
CA THR A 12 2.42 -9.89 14.17
C THR A 12 3.08 -8.55 13.87
N ALA A 13 3.22 -7.69 14.88
CA ALA A 13 3.85 -6.38 14.71
C ALA A 13 5.34 -6.51 14.36
N LYS A 14 5.76 -5.94 13.23
CA LYS A 14 7.18 -5.79 12.87
C LYS A 14 7.53 -4.31 12.88
N GLN A 15 8.20 -3.87 13.95
CA GLN A 15 8.62 -2.49 14.06
C GLN A 15 9.75 -2.20 13.07
N ILE A 16 9.51 -1.27 12.15
CA ILE A 16 10.49 -0.86 11.13
C ILE A 16 11.15 0.49 11.47
N ALA A 17 10.50 1.28 12.32
CA ALA A 17 11.00 2.52 12.87
C ALA A 17 10.26 2.86 14.19
N PRO A 18 10.74 3.83 14.98
CA PRO A 18 9.95 4.38 16.07
C PRO A 18 8.55 4.77 15.58
N ASP A 19 7.54 4.29 16.29
CA ASP A 19 6.13 4.57 16.00
C ASP A 19 5.60 4.09 14.63
N VAL A 20 6.34 3.22 13.92
CA VAL A 20 5.94 2.65 12.63
C VAL A 20 6.13 1.13 12.61
N TRP A 21 5.04 0.41 12.34
CA TRP A 21 5.03 -1.05 12.22
C TRP A 21 4.44 -1.47 10.88
N ILE A 22 4.92 -2.60 10.37
CA ILE A 22 4.24 -3.35 9.32
C ILE A 22 3.66 -4.63 9.89
N PHE A 23 2.55 -5.07 9.32
CA PHE A 23 1.95 -6.37 9.58
C PHE A 23 1.76 -7.07 8.24
N ASP A 24 2.40 -8.22 8.10
CA ASP A 24 2.22 -9.07 6.93
C ASP A 24 1.03 -10.00 7.13
N GLY A 25 0.17 -10.07 6.12
CA GLY A 25 -1.05 -10.85 6.14
C GLY A 25 -1.00 -12.07 5.22
N PRO A 26 -2.12 -12.81 5.13
CA PRO A 26 -2.23 -13.94 4.22
C PRO A 26 -2.14 -13.49 2.75
N VAL A 27 -1.97 -14.48 1.88
CA VAL A 27 -2.13 -14.30 0.43
C VAL A 27 -3.61 -14.18 0.09
N ILE A 28 -3.98 -13.09 -0.59
CA ILE A 28 -5.29 -12.93 -1.23
C ILE A 28 -5.20 -13.26 -2.70
N GLY A 29 -6.35 -13.50 -3.34
CA GLY A 29 -6.39 -13.71 -4.78
C GLY A 29 -7.11 -12.59 -5.49
N PHE A 30 -6.37 -11.87 -6.33
CA PHE A 30 -6.88 -10.83 -7.19
C PHE A 30 -7.37 -11.43 -8.52
N GLN A 31 -8.60 -11.09 -8.92
CA GLN A 31 -9.17 -11.55 -10.19
C GLN A 31 -8.68 -10.67 -11.34
N TYR A 32 -7.86 -11.25 -12.21
CA TYR A 32 -7.26 -10.56 -13.36
C TYR A 32 -7.45 -11.38 -14.63
N CYS A 33 -8.21 -10.83 -15.59
CA CYS A 33 -8.50 -11.48 -16.88
C CYS A 33 -9.01 -12.93 -16.76
N GLY A 34 -9.87 -13.22 -15.77
CA GLY A 34 -10.43 -14.56 -15.52
C GLY A 34 -9.50 -15.51 -14.77
N VAL A 35 -8.33 -15.05 -14.32
CA VAL A 35 -7.37 -15.84 -13.54
C VAL A 35 -7.18 -15.21 -12.16
N LYS A 36 -7.10 -16.05 -11.12
CA LYS A 36 -6.83 -15.62 -9.74
C LYS A 36 -5.31 -15.54 -9.51
N LEU A 37 -4.77 -14.34 -9.40
CA LEU A 37 -3.36 -14.07 -9.13
C LEU A 37 -3.11 -13.93 -7.62
N PRO A 38 -2.04 -14.52 -7.06
CA PRO A 38 -1.78 -14.51 -5.63
C PRO A 38 -0.98 -13.26 -5.21
N PHE A 39 -1.49 -12.53 -4.22
CA PHE A 39 -0.83 -11.34 -3.66
C PHE A 39 -0.70 -11.47 -2.13
N PRO A 40 0.52 -11.48 -1.56
CA PRO A 40 0.71 -11.39 -0.11
C PRO A 40 0.31 -9.99 0.33
N THR A 41 -0.39 -9.87 1.44
CA THR A 41 -0.87 -8.56 1.91
C THR A 41 0.05 -7.98 2.97
N ARG A 42 0.12 -6.66 3.05
CA ARG A 42 0.78 -5.94 4.14
C ARG A 42 0.02 -4.67 4.46
N MET A 43 -0.17 -4.41 5.75
CA MET A 43 -0.63 -3.12 6.24
C MET A 43 0.49 -2.39 6.99
N THR A 44 0.35 -1.08 7.14
CA THR A 44 1.24 -0.25 7.95
C THR A 44 0.45 0.41 9.06
N VAL A 45 1.00 0.42 10.26
CA VAL A 45 0.45 1.11 11.42
C VAL A 45 1.42 2.20 11.82
N ILE A 46 0.94 3.44 11.90
CA ILE A 46 1.69 4.57 12.44
C ILE A 46 0.99 5.03 13.72
N ARG A 47 1.76 5.23 14.78
CA ARG A 47 1.27 5.92 15.97
C ARG A 47 1.62 7.40 15.86
N LEU A 48 0.60 8.26 15.85
CA LEU A 48 0.76 9.70 15.81
C LEU A 48 1.19 10.25 17.18
N ALA A 49 1.66 11.50 17.23
CA ALA A 49 2.11 12.16 18.46
C ALA A 49 1.01 12.25 19.53
N ASN A 50 -0.27 12.24 19.13
CA ASN A 50 -1.41 12.21 20.04
C ASN A 50 -1.73 10.79 20.58
N GLY A 51 -0.94 9.77 20.23
CA GLY A 51 -1.10 8.39 20.67
C GLY A 51 -2.09 7.55 19.86
N LYS A 52 -2.82 8.16 18.91
CA LYS A 52 -3.78 7.46 18.04
C LYS A 52 -3.09 6.77 16.88
N LEU A 53 -3.72 5.71 16.39
CA LEU A 53 -3.19 4.90 15.29
C LEU A 53 -3.84 5.26 13.95
N PHE A 54 -2.96 5.40 12.96
CA PHE A 54 -3.26 5.49 11.55
C PHE A 54 -2.97 4.13 10.89
N ILE A 55 -3.99 3.49 10.34
CA ILE A 55 -3.91 2.15 9.74
C ILE A 55 -4.03 2.24 8.23
N HIS A 56 -2.91 1.99 7.55
CA HIS A 56 -2.80 2.03 6.10
C HIS A 56 -2.95 0.63 5.48
N SER A 57 -3.84 0.51 4.48
CA SER A 57 -4.13 -0.74 3.76
C SER A 57 -4.53 -1.90 4.70
N PRO A 58 -5.58 -1.78 5.54
CA PRO A 58 -5.97 -2.84 6.47
C PRO A 58 -6.08 -4.23 5.83
N ILE A 59 -5.40 -5.22 6.42
CA ILE A 59 -5.43 -6.63 6.00
C ILE A 59 -6.60 -7.37 6.65
N ARG A 60 -6.78 -8.66 6.35
CA ARG A 60 -7.78 -9.52 7.01
C ARG A 60 -7.63 -9.44 8.53
N LEU A 61 -8.68 -9.00 9.23
CA LEU A 61 -8.68 -8.91 10.68
C LEU A 61 -8.84 -10.31 11.31
N THR A 62 -8.00 -10.60 12.31
CA THR A 62 -8.10 -11.79 13.19
C THR A 62 -8.02 -11.32 14.63
N ASP A 63 -8.49 -12.13 15.59
CA ASP A 63 -8.43 -11.75 17.01
C ASP A 63 -6.99 -11.53 17.50
N ALA A 64 -6.05 -12.32 16.98
CA ALA A 64 -4.62 -12.15 17.26
C ALA A 64 -4.09 -10.81 16.71
N LEU A 65 -4.40 -10.50 15.45
CA LEU A 65 -4.01 -9.22 14.86
C LEU A 65 -4.63 -8.04 15.60
N LYS A 66 -5.91 -8.16 15.97
CA LYS A 66 -6.62 -7.13 16.73
C LYS A 66 -5.93 -6.88 18.07
N THR A 67 -5.57 -7.95 18.79
CA THR A 67 -4.85 -7.87 20.07
C THR A 67 -3.51 -7.16 19.94
N GLU A 68 -2.73 -7.50 18.90
CA GLU A 68 -1.45 -6.83 18.62
C GLU A 68 -1.63 -5.34 18.35
N VAL A 69 -2.65 -4.96 17.57
CA VAL A 69 -2.93 -3.57 17.20
C VAL A 69 -3.46 -2.77 18.39
N ASP A 70 -4.38 -3.34 19.17
CA ASP A 70 -4.93 -2.71 20.39
C ASP A 70 -3.81 -2.40 21.40
N ALA A 71 -2.77 -3.23 21.46
CA ALA A 71 -1.60 -3.00 22.31
C ALA A 71 -0.72 -1.81 21.86
N LEU A 72 -0.84 -1.36 20.61
CA LEU A 72 -0.08 -0.22 20.09
C LEU A 72 -0.75 1.14 20.39
N GLY A 73 -2.09 1.18 20.50
CA GLY A 73 -2.87 2.40 20.73
C GLY A 73 -4.31 2.33 20.22
N GLU A 74 -5.03 3.46 20.31
CA GLU A 74 -6.41 3.58 19.83
C GLU A 74 -6.43 3.72 18.29
N VAL A 75 -7.10 2.80 17.59
CA VAL A 75 -7.34 2.93 16.15
C VAL A 75 -8.29 4.08 15.86
N ALA A 76 -7.78 5.12 15.19
CA ALA A 76 -8.55 6.33 14.89
C ALA A 76 -8.76 6.55 13.39
N TYR A 77 -7.84 6.07 12.54
CA TYR A 77 -7.90 6.31 11.10
C TYR A 77 -7.69 5.02 10.32
N LEU A 78 -8.63 4.69 9.43
CA LEU A 78 -8.57 3.54 8.54
C LEU A 78 -8.44 4.02 7.10
N ILE A 79 -7.40 3.60 6.40
CA ILE A 79 -7.10 4.11 5.06
C ILE A 79 -7.19 3.01 4.03
N ALA A 80 -8.10 3.17 3.06
CA ALA A 80 -8.06 2.46 1.78
C ALA A 80 -7.20 3.27 0.80
N PRO A 81 -5.89 2.97 0.64
CA PRO A 81 -4.96 3.88 -0.01
C PRO A 81 -5.08 3.88 -1.53
N ASN A 82 -5.73 2.88 -2.14
CA ASN A 82 -5.90 2.86 -3.58
C ASN A 82 -7.15 2.09 -4.03
N THR A 83 -7.45 2.16 -5.33
CA THR A 83 -8.62 1.54 -5.95
C THR A 83 -8.63 0.01 -5.95
N ILE A 84 -7.63 -0.67 -5.39
CA ILE A 84 -7.59 -2.14 -5.24
C ILE A 84 -7.20 -2.61 -3.82
N HIS A 85 -6.90 -1.69 -2.88
CA HIS A 85 -6.50 -1.95 -1.49
C HIS A 85 -7.56 -1.54 -0.45
N TYR A 86 -8.78 -2.08 -0.59
CA TYR A 86 -9.88 -1.81 0.37
C TYR A 86 -10.51 -3.09 0.94
N ALA A 87 -9.97 -4.27 0.63
CA ALA A 87 -10.61 -5.55 0.92
C ALA A 87 -10.82 -5.81 2.42
N GLY A 88 -9.89 -5.39 3.28
CA GLY A 88 -10.01 -5.58 4.74
C GLY A 88 -10.84 -4.50 5.45
N VAL A 89 -11.08 -3.35 4.83
CA VAL A 89 -11.56 -2.15 5.55
C VAL A 89 -12.92 -2.36 6.22
N SER A 90 -13.85 -3.08 5.59
CA SER A 90 -15.19 -3.29 6.16
C SER A 90 -15.16 -4.00 7.52
N ASP A 91 -14.27 -4.98 7.70
CA ASP A 91 -14.17 -5.71 8.98
C ASP A 91 -13.50 -4.85 10.05
N TRP A 92 -12.56 -3.98 9.65
CA TRP A 92 -11.96 -3.00 10.54
C TRP A 92 -12.94 -1.92 10.97
N GLN A 93 -13.78 -1.41 10.08
CA GLN A 93 -14.84 -0.44 10.44
C GLN A 93 -15.81 -1.03 11.47
N LYS A 94 -16.18 -2.32 11.35
CA LYS A 94 -17.03 -3.01 12.33
C LYS A 94 -16.33 -3.16 13.68
N ALA A 95 -15.03 -3.46 13.68
CA ALA A 95 -14.25 -3.67 14.90
C ALA A 95 -13.89 -2.34 15.61
N TYR A 96 -13.78 -1.25 14.86
CA TYR A 96 -13.39 0.08 15.35
C TYR A 96 -14.41 1.14 14.88
N PRO A 97 -15.66 1.12 15.40
CA PRO A 97 -16.73 1.98 14.90
C PRO A 97 -16.51 3.49 15.15
N ASN A 98 -15.56 3.84 16.03
CA ASN A 98 -15.19 5.23 16.30
C ASN A 98 -14.05 5.73 15.38
N ALA A 99 -13.44 4.85 14.59
CA ALA A 99 -12.38 5.23 13.66
C ALA A 99 -12.99 5.86 12.40
N THR A 100 -12.38 6.94 11.91
CA THR A 100 -12.75 7.57 10.65
C THR A 100 -12.09 6.82 9.49
N ALA A 101 -12.90 6.37 8.53
CA ALA A 101 -12.44 5.66 7.35
C ALA A 101 -12.30 6.60 6.16
N TYR A 102 -11.09 6.64 5.59
CA TYR A 102 -10.74 7.40 4.40
C TYR A 102 -10.49 6.46 3.23
N CYS A 103 -10.81 6.92 2.01
CA CYS A 103 -10.41 6.22 0.79
C CYS A 103 -9.77 7.14 -0.23
N ALA A 104 -8.90 6.57 -1.06
CA ALA A 104 -8.41 7.25 -2.25
C ALA A 104 -9.53 7.42 -3.30
N PRO A 105 -9.41 8.44 -4.17
CA PRO A 105 -10.39 8.69 -5.22
C PRO A 105 -10.70 7.47 -6.09
N GLY A 106 -11.99 7.20 -6.27
CA GLY A 106 -12.49 6.12 -7.11
C GLY A 106 -12.64 4.75 -6.43
N VAL A 107 -12.24 4.59 -5.17
CA VAL A 107 -12.44 3.34 -4.40
C VAL A 107 -13.91 2.94 -4.35
N ILE A 108 -14.81 3.87 -4.00
CA ILE A 108 -16.27 3.60 -3.92
C ILE A 108 -16.82 3.12 -5.27
N LYS A 109 -16.46 3.80 -6.36
CA LYS A 109 -16.86 3.42 -7.73
C LYS A 109 -16.34 2.02 -8.07
N ARG A 110 -15.09 1.71 -7.70
CA ARG A 110 -14.46 0.43 -7.97
C ARG A 110 -15.10 -0.70 -7.16
N ALA A 111 -15.35 -0.50 -5.87
CA ALA A 111 -16.07 -1.46 -5.02
C ALA A 111 -17.46 -1.79 -5.60
N LYS A 112 -18.23 -0.77 -5.98
CA LYS A 112 -19.54 -0.95 -6.63
C LYS A 112 -19.45 -1.77 -7.93
N SER A 113 -18.42 -1.55 -8.75
CA SER A 113 -18.22 -2.27 -10.02
C SER A 113 -17.98 -3.78 -9.85
N VAL A 114 -17.58 -4.22 -8.66
CA VAL A 114 -17.37 -5.64 -8.32
C VAL A 114 -18.39 -6.19 -7.33
N GLY A 115 -19.51 -5.47 -7.13
CA GLY A 115 -20.60 -5.91 -6.26
C GLY A 115 -20.31 -5.79 -4.77
N ILE A 116 -19.31 -4.99 -4.37
CA ILE A 116 -18.99 -4.73 -2.96
C ILE A 116 -19.64 -3.40 -2.56
N SER A 117 -20.45 -3.45 -1.49
CA SER A 117 -21.00 -2.26 -0.85
C SER A 117 -20.13 -1.88 0.34
N ILE A 118 -19.47 -0.73 0.26
CA ILE A 118 -18.64 -0.16 1.32
C ILE A 118 -18.80 1.36 1.32
N SER A 119 -18.79 1.96 2.50
CA SER A 119 -18.85 3.41 2.71
C SER A 119 -17.59 3.89 3.41
N PHE A 120 -17.24 5.14 3.14
CA PHE A 120 -16.12 5.84 3.78
C PHE A 120 -16.64 7.18 4.27
N ASP A 121 -16.05 7.68 5.34
CA ASP A 121 -16.43 8.96 5.95
C ASP A 121 -15.89 10.14 5.13
N ALA A 122 -14.75 9.94 4.46
CA ALA A 122 -14.14 10.93 3.58
C ALA A 122 -13.33 10.31 2.43
N GLU A 123 -13.13 11.11 1.37
CA GLU A 123 -12.20 10.82 0.27
C GLU A 123 -10.95 11.67 0.46
N LEU A 124 -9.76 11.07 0.31
CA LEU A 124 -8.47 11.73 0.49
C LEU A 124 -8.23 12.80 -0.58
N ALA A 125 -7.61 13.91 -0.18
CA ALA A 125 -7.11 14.96 -1.06
C ALA A 125 -5.58 14.90 -1.25
N ASP A 126 -5.00 15.83 -1.99
CA ASP A 126 -3.53 15.93 -2.14
C ASP A 126 -2.83 16.47 -0.88
N THR A 127 -3.57 17.09 0.02
CA THR A 127 -3.05 17.68 1.26
C THR A 127 -3.36 16.79 2.46
N PRO A 128 -2.44 16.66 3.43
CA PRO A 128 -2.72 15.96 4.69
C PRO A 128 -3.95 16.51 5.40
N GLU A 129 -4.75 15.62 5.98
CA GLU A 129 -5.86 16.01 6.85
C GLU A 129 -5.34 16.56 8.18
N ALA A 130 -6.13 17.39 8.84
CA ALA A 130 -5.73 18.10 10.05
C ALA A 130 -5.24 17.17 11.17
N GLU A 131 -5.73 15.93 11.18
CA GLU A 131 -5.47 14.90 12.16
C GLU A 131 -4.04 14.35 12.12
N TRP A 132 -3.39 14.36 10.96
CA TRP A 132 -2.00 13.90 10.78
C TRP A 132 -1.10 14.92 10.07
N ALA A 133 -1.64 16.09 9.73
CA ALA A 133 -0.89 17.20 9.17
C ALA A 133 0.28 17.59 10.08
N GLY A 134 1.44 17.78 9.46
CA GLY A 134 2.68 18.08 10.18
C GLY A 134 3.50 16.85 10.57
N GLU A 135 2.88 15.66 10.67
CA GLU A 135 3.54 14.38 10.98
C GLU A 135 3.66 13.47 9.75
N ILE A 136 2.60 13.38 8.95
CA ILE A 136 2.52 12.57 7.73
C ILE A 136 2.23 13.50 6.54
N GLU A 137 3.13 13.51 5.56
CA GLU A 137 2.89 14.14 4.26
C GLU A 137 2.14 13.16 3.34
N GLN A 138 1.41 13.65 2.35
CA GLN A 138 0.75 12.81 1.36
C GLN A 138 0.76 13.39 -0.04
N VAL A 139 0.60 12.53 -1.04
CA VAL A 139 0.42 12.91 -2.45
C VAL A 139 -0.47 11.89 -3.14
N LEU A 140 -1.41 12.33 -3.99
CA LEU A 140 -2.24 11.42 -4.77
C LEU A 140 -1.66 11.22 -6.18
N VAL A 141 -1.42 9.96 -6.53
CA VAL A 141 -1.14 9.55 -7.91
C VAL A 141 -2.45 9.12 -8.56
N ARG A 142 -2.90 9.88 -9.54
CA ARG A 142 -4.19 9.64 -10.23
C ARG A 142 -3.99 8.95 -11.57
N GLY A 143 -4.85 7.98 -11.84
CA GLY A 143 -4.91 7.20 -13.08
C GLY A 143 -6.34 6.89 -13.48
N SER A 144 -6.53 6.36 -14.68
CA SER A 144 -7.85 5.98 -15.20
C SER A 144 -8.51 4.80 -14.47
N TYR A 145 -7.70 4.00 -13.76
CA TYR A 145 -8.07 2.76 -13.07
C TYR A 145 -7.41 2.70 -11.69
N LEU A 146 -6.09 2.88 -11.61
CA LEU A 146 -5.35 2.93 -10.35
C LEU A 146 -5.20 4.39 -9.91
N ASN A 147 -5.82 4.73 -8.78
CA ASN A 147 -5.51 5.94 -8.03
C ASN A 147 -4.95 5.52 -6.69
N GLU A 148 -3.85 6.11 -6.26
CA GLU A 148 -3.15 5.75 -5.02
C GLU A 148 -2.74 6.99 -4.22
N ALA A 149 -3.06 6.98 -2.94
CA ALA A 149 -2.55 7.91 -1.95
C ALA A 149 -1.25 7.36 -1.37
N VAL A 150 -0.17 8.11 -1.56
CA VAL A 150 1.15 7.79 -1.00
C VAL A 150 1.37 8.66 0.22
N PHE A 151 1.90 8.05 1.29
CA PHE A 151 2.13 8.71 2.57
C PHE A 151 3.61 8.72 2.92
N PHE A 152 4.05 9.75 3.62
CA PHE A 152 5.42 9.86 4.11
C PHE A 152 5.42 10.30 5.57
N HIS A 153 5.83 9.39 6.45
CA HIS A 153 6.02 9.69 7.87
C HIS A 153 7.36 10.40 8.07
N LYS A 154 7.29 11.68 8.49
CA LYS A 154 8.44 12.59 8.46
C LYS A 154 9.53 12.21 9.45
N THR A 155 9.13 11.86 10.67
CA THR A 155 10.07 11.56 11.77
C THR A 155 10.93 10.34 11.46
N SER A 156 10.32 9.27 10.94
CA SER A 156 11.05 8.05 10.55
C SER A 156 11.58 8.06 9.12
N LYS A 157 11.24 9.09 8.33
CA LYS A 157 11.47 9.16 6.88
C LYS A 157 11.03 7.90 6.14
N THR A 158 9.84 7.40 6.49
CA THR A 158 9.28 6.20 5.88
C THR A 158 8.25 6.58 4.83
N LEU A 159 8.53 6.23 3.57
CA LEU A 159 7.59 6.31 2.47
C LEU A 159 6.72 5.05 2.43
N ILE A 160 5.42 5.21 2.24
CA ILE A 160 4.44 4.13 2.27
C ILE A 160 3.63 4.20 0.99
N LEU A 161 3.72 3.15 0.19
CA LEU A 161 2.99 3.00 -1.06
C LEU A 161 2.57 1.53 -1.27
N THR A 162 1.68 1.30 -2.22
CA THR A 162 1.08 0.00 -2.53
C THR A 162 1.46 -0.42 -3.95
N ASP A 163 0.54 -0.43 -4.91
CA ASP A 163 0.76 -0.99 -6.26
C ASP A 163 1.56 -0.08 -7.21
N LEU A 164 1.95 1.12 -6.78
CA LEU A 164 2.88 1.93 -7.58
C LEU A 164 4.26 1.25 -7.73
N ILE A 165 4.64 0.37 -6.80
CA ILE A 165 5.79 -0.54 -6.94
C ILE A 165 5.44 -1.89 -6.32
N GLU A 166 5.57 -2.96 -7.10
CA GLU A 166 5.58 -4.33 -6.61
C GLU A 166 6.99 -4.92 -6.73
N ASN A 167 7.43 -5.68 -5.72
CA ASN A 167 8.81 -6.19 -5.66
C ASN A 167 8.89 -7.63 -5.13
N PHE A 168 8.30 -8.58 -5.84
CA PHE A 168 8.22 -9.99 -5.45
C PHE A 168 9.56 -10.71 -5.48
N GLU A 169 9.94 -11.31 -4.35
CA GLU A 169 11.12 -12.17 -4.28
C GLU A 169 10.90 -13.49 -5.03
N VAL A 170 11.76 -13.78 -6.00
CA VAL A 170 11.65 -15.00 -6.84
C VAL A 170 11.70 -16.30 -6.03
N ALA A 171 12.43 -16.29 -4.91
CA ALA A 171 12.56 -17.43 -4.00
C ALA A 171 11.22 -17.80 -3.35
N LYS A 172 10.31 -16.84 -3.17
CA LYS A 172 8.98 -17.02 -2.57
C LYS A 172 7.92 -17.47 -3.57
N ILE A 173 8.20 -17.44 -4.86
CA ILE A 173 7.25 -17.87 -5.89
C ILE A 173 7.62 -19.28 -6.31
N HIS A 174 6.78 -20.29 -6.08
CA HIS A 174 7.13 -21.68 -6.45
C HIS A 174 6.68 -22.10 -7.85
N ASN A 175 5.64 -21.45 -8.36
CA ASN A 175 5.08 -21.79 -9.66
C ASN A 175 5.89 -21.14 -10.80
N PRO A 176 6.44 -21.91 -11.76
CA PRO A 176 7.30 -21.37 -12.81
C PRO A 176 6.56 -20.45 -13.80
N ILE A 177 5.28 -20.71 -14.07
CA ILE A 177 4.44 -19.84 -14.91
C ILE A 177 4.24 -18.51 -14.20
N TRP A 178 3.96 -18.53 -12.89
CA TRP A 178 3.83 -17.30 -12.11
C TRP A 178 5.15 -16.52 -12.02
N ARG A 179 6.31 -17.19 -11.82
CA ARG A 179 7.64 -16.55 -11.89
C ARG A 179 7.84 -15.82 -13.21
N PHE A 180 7.50 -16.48 -14.32
CA PHE A 180 7.61 -15.90 -15.65
C PHE A 180 6.71 -14.67 -15.81
N MET A 181 5.46 -14.74 -15.33
CA MET A 181 4.51 -13.62 -15.37
C MET A 181 4.99 -12.42 -14.54
N VAL A 182 5.44 -12.63 -13.31
CA VAL A 182 6.00 -11.56 -12.45
C VAL A 182 7.20 -10.89 -13.11
N LYS A 183 8.08 -11.67 -13.76
CA LYS A 183 9.19 -11.12 -14.57
C LYS A 183 8.68 -10.31 -15.75
N LEU A 184 7.65 -10.79 -16.45
CA LEU A 184 7.06 -10.10 -17.60
C LEU A 184 6.38 -8.79 -17.21
N PHE A 185 5.68 -8.75 -16.08
CA PHE A 185 5.09 -7.53 -15.51
C PHE A 185 6.14 -6.54 -14.98
N GLY A 186 7.37 -7.01 -14.74
CA GLY A 186 8.46 -6.15 -14.26
C GLY A 186 8.40 -5.90 -12.76
N THR A 187 7.83 -6.82 -12.00
CA THR A 187 7.57 -6.70 -10.55
C THR A 187 8.44 -7.67 -9.73
N MET A 188 9.46 -8.26 -10.36
CA MET A 188 10.39 -9.21 -9.75
C MET A 188 11.56 -8.48 -9.06
N ASP A 189 11.81 -8.82 -7.80
CA ASP A 189 13.01 -8.41 -7.06
C ASP A 189 14.30 -8.93 -7.73
N PRO A 190 15.41 -8.15 -7.76
CA PRO A 190 15.61 -6.83 -7.14
C PRO A 190 15.21 -5.65 -8.01
N HIS A 191 14.46 -5.88 -9.09
CA HIS A 191 14.14 -4.84 -10.07
C HIS A 191 12.64 -4.52 -10.16
N GLY A 192 11.91 -4.75 -9.06
CA GLY A 192 10.50 -4.38 -8.93
C GLY A 192 10.23 -2.93 -9.34
N SER A 193 9.06 -2.70 -9.91
CA SER A 193 8.65 -1.43 -10.53
C SER A 193 7.13 -1.38 -10.55
N THR A 194 6.56 -0.26 -11.02
CA THR A 194 5.15 -0.22 -11.38
C THR A 194 4.85 -1.34 -12.39
N PRO A 195 3.89 -2.24 -12.11
CA PRO A 195 3.51 -3.31 -13.02
C PRO A 195 3.25 -2.74 -14.42
N ARG A 196 3.87 -3.32 -15.45
CA ARG A 196 3.85 -2.77 -16.82
C ARG A 196 2.45 -2.62 -17.39
N ASP A 197 1.56 -3.54 -17.07
CA ASP A 197 0.14 -3.50 -17.39
C ASP A 197 -0.56 -2.33 -16.69
N MET A 198 -0.24 -2.07 -15.42
CA MET A 198 -0.79 -0.94 -14.67
C MET A 198 -0.28 0.42 -15.19
N ARG A 199 0.89 0.51 -15.82
CA ARG A 199 1.42 1.80 -16.35
C ARG A 199 0.46 2.50 -17.32
N LEU A 200 -0.34 1.74 -18.08
CA LEU A 200 -1.33 2.29 -19.00
C LEU A 200 -2.39 3.14 -18.30
N THR A 201 -2.64 2.90 -17.01
CA THR A 201 -3.59 3.72 -16.24
C THR A 201 -3.14 5.18 -16.11
N PHE A 202 -1.85 5.44 -16.22
CA PHE A 202 -1.26 6.76 -16.07
C PHE A 202 -0.98 7.45 -17.43
N ALA A 203 -1.35 6.86 -18.57
CA ALA A 203 -1.04 7.41 -19.89
C ALA A 203 -1.57 8.84 -20.09
N GLY A 204 -2.78 9.15 -19.60
CA GLY A 204 -3.36 10.50 -19.62
C GLY A 204 -2.97 11.39 -18.43
N HIS A 205 -2.16 10.87 -17.50
CA HIS A 205 -1.81 11.53 -16.24
C HIS A 205 -0.28 11.56 -16.01
N ARG A 206 0.51 11.36 -17.06
CA ARG A 206 1.95 11.12 -16.97
C ARG A 206 2.71 12.26 -16.29
N ASP A 207 2.34 13.51 -16.54
CA ASP A 207 2.98 14.68 -15.92
C ASP A 207 2.65 14.81 -14.43
N ALA A 208 1.39 14.54 -14.06
CA ALA A 208 0.97 14.51 -12.65
C ALA A 208 1.69 13.39 -11.89
N MET A 209 1.79 12.21 -12.51
CA MET A 209 2.56 11.09 -11.95
C MET A 209 4.05 11.44 -11.80
N ARG A 210 4.67 12.07 -12.80
CA ARG A 210 6.08 12.52 -12.70
C ARG A 210 6.27 13.45 -11.51
N LYS A 211 5.41 14.46 -11.35
CA LYS A 211 5.47 15.40 -10.22
C LYS A 211 5.33 14.68 -8.88
N ALA A 212 4.40 13.74 -8.77
CA ALA A 212 4.22 12.96 -7.56
C ALA A 212 5.48 12.11 -7.24
N VAL A 213 6.09 11.49 -8.25
CA VAL A 213 7.35 10.73 -8.07
C VAL A 213 8.50 11.66 -7.67
N GLU A 214 8.60 12.85 -8.26
CA GLU A 214 9.60 13.87 -7.88
C GLU A 214 9.40 14.31 -6.43
N THR A 215 8.16 14.48 -5.97
CA THR A 215 7.82 14.71 -4.56
C THR A 215 8.30 13.57 -3.66
N MET A 216 7.99 12.31 -4.01
CA MET A 216 8.42 11.13 -3.25
C MET A 216 9.94 11.03 -3.13
N ILE A 217 10.66 11.32 -4.23
CA ILE A 217 12.13 11.38 -4.24
C ILE A 217 12.63 12.55 -3.38
N GLY A 218 11.99 13.71 -3.48
CA GLY A 218 12.33 14.92 -2.73
C GLY A 218 12.16 14.78 -1.23
N TRP A 219 11.21 13.96 -0.77
CA TRP A 219 11.08 13.58 0.64
C TRP A 219 12.29 12.79 1.18
N ASN A 220 13.13 12.24 0.29
CA ASN A 220 14.38 11.56 0.62
C ASN A 220 14.20 10.49 1.72
N PRO A 221 13.36 9.46 1.47
CA PRO A 221 13.06 8.45 2.47
C PRO A 221 14.26 7.56 2.78
N ASP A 222 14.33 7.11 4.04
CA ASP A 222 15.30 6.11 4.51
C ASP A 222 14.71 4.69 4.43
N TYR A 223 13.38 4.56 4.35
CA TYR A 223 12.68 3.29 4.19
C TYR A 223 11.47 3.43 3.26
N VAL A 224 11.20 2.44 2.41
CA VAL A 224 10.02 2.39 1.53
C VAL A 224 9.23 1.11 1.80
N VAL A 225 8.03 1.26 2.34
CA VAL A 225 7.07 0.18 2.53
C VAL A 225 6.31 -0.07 1.24
N LEU A 226 6.23 -1.35 0.83
CA LEU A 226 5.42 -1.84 -0.28
C LEU A 226 4.36 -2.81 0.25
N ALA A 227 3.16 -2.83 -0.32
CA ALA A 227 2.16 -3.83 0.08
C ALA A 227 2.48 -5.25 -0.42
N HIS A 228 3.21 -5.36 -1.53
CA HIS A 228 3.52 -6.61 -2.20
C HIS A 228 5.02 -6.71 -2.49
N GLY A 229 5.68 -7.67 -1.85
CA GLY A 229 7.11 -7.89 -2.09
C GLY A 229 8.02 -7.48 -0.94
N ARG A 230 9.32 -7.44 -1.25
CA ARG A 230 10.37 -6.93 -0.36
C ARG A 230 10.38 -5.40 -0.35
N CYS A 231 10.30 -4.80 0.83
CA CYS A 231 10.47 -3.37 1.06
C CYS A 231 11.91 -2.90 0.73
N TYR A 232 12.10 -1.60 0.55
CA TYR A 232 13.45 -1.03 0.44
C TYR A 232 13.85 -0.42 1.79
N ASP A 233 14.98 -0.86 2.32
CA ASP A 233 15.57 -0.43 3.60
C ASP A 233 16.94 0.24 3.42
N THR A 234 17.42 0.31 2.17
CA THR A 234 18.71 0.85 1.78
C THR A 234 18.60 1.49 0.40
N ASN A 235 19.37 2.56 0.16
CA ASN A 235 19.42 3.28 -1.13
C ASN A 235 18.03 3.66 -1.70
N CYS A 236 17.07 3.97 -0.82
CA CYS A 236 15.67 4.16 -1.17
C CYS A 236 15.43 5.17 -2.30
N VAL A 237 16.13 6.31 -2.30
CA VAL A 237 16.03 7.29 -3.41
C VAL A 237 16.50 6.72 -4.75
N ALA A 238 17.56 5.90 -4.75
CA ALA A 238 18.04 5.27 -5.98
C ALA A 238 17.05 4.21 -6.47
N GLU A 239 16.46 3.43 -5.56
CA GLU A 239 15.40 2.47 -5.88
C GLU A 239 14.16 3.14 -6.44
N LEU A 240 13.70 4.26 -5.87
CA LEU A 240 12.58 5.04 -6.40
C LEU A 240 12.88 5.53 -7.82
N LYS A 241 14.06 6.13 -8.05
CA LYS A 241 14.48 6.56 -9.40
C LYS A 241 14.51 5.42 -10.41
N ARG A 242 14.98 4.23 -9.99
CA ARG A 242 15.01 3.03 -10.84
C ARG A 242 13.59 2.55 -11.14
N ALA A 243 12.78 2.33 -10.11
CA ALA A 243 11.43 1.81 -10.19
C ALA A 243 10.51 2.71 -11.04
N PHE A 244 10.69 4.02 -10.96
CA PHE A 244 9.92 5.02 -11.73
C PHE A 244 10.66 5.59 -12.97
N SER A 245 11.77 4.98 -13.40
CA SER A 245 12.54 5.45 -14.57
C SER A 245 11.74 5.53 -15.87
N TRP A 246 10.59 4.87 -15.95
CA TRP A 246 9.69 4.90 -17.10
C TRP A 246 8.85 6.18 -17.19
N VAL A 247 8.63 6.88 -16.07
CA VAL A 247 7.89 8.15 -16.01
C VAL A 247 8.80 9.36 -15.79
N LEU A 248 9.99 9.16 -15.20
CA LEU A 248 11.01 10.21 -15.01
C LEU A 248 11.77 10.59 -16.29
N LYS A 249 11.57 9.87 -17.39
CA LYS A 249 12.10 10.21 -18.72
C LYS A 249 11.14 11.12 -19.45
#